data_AF-A0A836W5A7-F1
#
_entry.id   AF-A0A836W5A7-F1
#
_cell.length_a   1.000
_cell.length_b   1.000
_cell.length_c   1.000
_cell.angle_alpha   90.00
_cell.angle_beta   90.00
_cell.angle_gamma   90.00
#
_symmetry.space_group_name_H-M   'P 1'
#
loop_
_entity.id
_entity.type
_entity.pdbx_description
1 polymer ?
#
loop_
_entity_poly.entity_id
_entity_poly.type
_entity_poly.pdbx_seq_one_letter_code
_entity_poly.pdbx_strand_id
1 'polypeptide(L)'
;MTRIALRDFKGIRKGVVELAPLTLLSGRCGSGKTSILEAITLSHGFREMLPGLTVQDMLSKLRQGLSSRGLDHLIYGYGAADAVQARIAFWRGKRLAYLVTVTSEGNKLVIRAAEPGIDNANPEDVLDITPERLQLSYHTRIVAVVERYTGRVKSEGFRGFIDVVYIHPRFIEYMMRYAYDNWISLINSGITATVAKWIGRIIGNGRYIDMTAEPFGAGTESIYLYS
;
A
#
# COMPACT_ATOMS: atom_id res chain seq x y z
N MET A 1 4.36 14.42 12.46
CA MET A 1 5.33 14.18 11.37
C MET A 1 5.67 12.71 11.34
N THR A 2 5.58 12.09 10.16
CA THR A 2 5.86 10.66 9.96
C THR A 2 7.15 10.55 9.17
N ARG A 3 8.03 9.60 9.52
CA ARG A 3 9.26 9.36 8.74
C ARG A 3 9.30 7.91 8.30
N ILE A 4 9.84 7.67 7.13
CA ILE A 4 10.03 6.35 6.56
C ILE A 4 11.51 6.17 6.27
N ALA A 5 12.10 5.10 6.78
CA ALA A 5 13.46 4.70 6.48
C ALA A 5 13.44 3.39 5.67
N LEU A 6 14.24 3.34 4.61
CA LEU A 6 14.28 2.25 3.64
C LEU A 6 15.71 1.77 3.50
N ARG A 7 15.90 0.45 3.53
CA ARG A 7 17.17 -0.19 3.19
C ARG A 7 16.94 -1.40 2.31
N ASP A 8 17.76 -1.51 1.27
CA ASP A 8 17.77 -2.62 0.33
C ASP A 8 16.36 -2.95 -0.17
N PHE A 9 15.53 -1.91 -0.33
CA PHE A 9 14.14 -1.99 -0.72
C PHE A 9 13.98 -1.37 -2.10
N LYS A 10 13.63 -2.19 -3.10
CA LYS A 10 13.33 -1.82 -4.49
C LYS A 10 14.00 -0.52 -5.00
N GLY A 11 15.15 -0.64 -5.64
CA GLY A 11 15.86 0.52 -6.21
C GLY A 11 16.44 1.53 -5.19
N ILE A 12 16.14 1.39 -3.89
CA ILE A 12 16.70 2.19 -2.80
C ILE A 12 17.65 1.31 -1.97
N ARG A 13 18.93 1.66 -1.96
CA ARG A 13 19.95 0.99 -1.13
C ARG A 13 19.84 1.41 0.33
N LYS A 14 19.78 2.72 0.60
CA LYS A 14 19.56 3.30 1.93
C LYS A 14 18.95 4.68 1.77
N GLY A 15 18.00 5.07 2.60
CA GLY A 15 17.47 6.43 2.62
C GLY A 15 16.36 6.65 3.64
N VAL A 16 16.18 7.91 4.02
CA VAL A 16 15.13 8.37 4.93
C VAL A 16 14.32 9.46 4.24
N VAL A 17 13.00 9.38 4.33
CA VAL A 17 12.07 10.39 3.83
C VAL A 17 11.13 10.83 4.95
N GLU A 18 10.91 12.14 5.04
CA GLU A 18 9.94 12.72 5.95
C GLU A 18 8.64 13.03 5.22
N LEU A 19 7.52 12.67 5.83
CA LEU A 19 6.18 12.88 5.31
C LEU A 19 5.43 13.92 6.16
N ALA A 20 4.93 14.94 5.47
CA ALA A 20 3.95 15.89 5.97
C ALA A 20 2.52 15.41 5.64
N PRO A 21 1.47 15.98 6.26
CA PRO A 21 0.07 15.63 5.97
C PRO A 21 -0.28 15.67 4.48
N LEU A 22 0.32 16.61 3.74
CA LEU A 22 0.36 16.62 2.28
C LEU A 22 1.81 16.53 1.82
N THR A 23 2.13 15.50 1.04
CA THR A 23 3.47 15.29 0.49
C THR A 23 3.39 15.10 -1.01
N LEU A 24 4.12 15.93 -1.78
CA LEU A 24 4.22 15.81 -3.24
C LEU A 24 5.55 15.14 -3.60
N LEU A 25 5.49 13.94 -4.16
CA LEU A 25 6.67 13.20 -4.62
C LEU A 25 6.94 13.52 -6.10
N SER A 26 7.97 14.33 -6.37
CA SER A 26 8.40 14.69 -7.75
C SER A 26 9.84 14.25 -8.01
N GLY A 27 10.19 13.99 -9.27
CA GLY A 27 11.54 13.61 -9.68
C GLY A 27 11.57 12.72 -10.94
N ARG A 28 12.77 12.42 -11.45
CA ARG A 28 12.98 11.60 -12.66
C ARG A 28 12.45 10.16 -12.50
N CYS A 29 12.10 9.49 -13.60
CA CYS A 29 11.79 8.06 -13.58
C CYS A 29 12.92 7.27 -12.91
N GLY A 30 12.58 6.31 -12.04
CA GLY A 30 13.56 5.52 -11.28
C GLY A 30 14.08 6.16 -9.99
N SER A 31 13.67 7.39 -9.63
CA SER A 31 14.14 8.08 -8.41
C SER A 31 13.61 7.53 -7.07
N GLY A 32 13.02 6.33 -7.06
CA GLY A 32 12.49 5.71 -5.83
C GLY A 32 11.08 6.15 -5.39
N LYS A 33 10.39 7.03 -6.13
CA LYS A 33 9.01 7.47 -5.80
C LYS A 33 8.03 6.31 -5.63
N THR A 34 8.00 5.41 -6.61
CA THR A 34 7.13 4.23 -6.58
C THR A 34 7.51 3.31 -5.41
N SER A 35 8.80 3.19 -5.11
CA SER A 35 9.28 2.41 -3.96
C SER A 35 8.77 2.99 -2.63
N ILE A 36 8.76 4.32 -2.47
CA ILE A 36 8.16 4.95 -1.29
C ILE A 36 6.66 4.62 -1.19
N LEU A 37 5.92 4.71 -2.30
CA LEU A 37 4.50 4.36 -2.32
C LEU A 37 4.26 2.89 -1.99
N GLU A 38 5.06 1.97 -2.52
CA GLU A 38 4.93 0.54 -2.22
C GLU A 38 5.30 0.20 -0.78
N ALA A 39 6.27 0.90 -0.20
CA ALA A 39 6.58 0.78 1.21
C ALA A 39 5.40 1.21 2.08
N ILE A 40 4.76 2.33 1.74
CA ILE A 40 3.52 2.79 2.38
C ILE A 40 2.42 1.73 2.21
N THR A 41 2.21 1.20 1.00
CA THR A 41 1.23 0.13 0.74
C THR A 41 1.52 -1.12 1.60
N LEU A 42 2.77 -1.56 1.75
CA LEU A 42 3.12 -2.70 2.61
C LEU A 42 2.80 -2.46 4.09
N SER A 43 2.90 -1.21 4.55
CA SER A 43 2.49 -0.86 5.91
C SER A 43 0.98 -0.91 6.14
N HIS A 44 0.19 -1.04 5.08
CA HIS A 44 -1.22 -1.42 5.19
C HIS A 44 -1.42 -2.85 5.68
N GLY A 45 -0.40 -3.72 5.56
CA GLY A 45 -0.51 -5.15 5.84
C GLY A 45 -1.21 -5.91 4.70
N PHE A 46 -1.17 -7.24 4.73
CA PHE A 46 -1.68 -8.09 3.64
C PHE A 46 -3.20 -8.34 3.72
N ARG A 47 -3.94 -7.27 4.00
CA ARG A 47 -5.41 -7.24 4.00
C ARG A 47 -5.93 -6.65 2.69
N GLU A 48 -7.23 -6.78 2.47
CA GLU A 48 -7.90 -6.09 1.38
C GLU A 48 -7.80 -4.58 1.58
N MET A 49 -7.30 -3.88 0.57
CA MET A 49 -7.28 -2.41 0.54
C MET A 49 -8.57 -1.88 -0.06
N LEU A 50 -9.03 -2.58 -1.10
CA LEU A 50 -10.33 -2.40 -1.70
C LEU A 50 -10.97 -3.79 -1.79
N PRO A 51 -12.30 -3.88 -1.81
CA PRO A 51 -13.02 -5.14 -1.92
C PRO A 51 -12.57 -5.94 -3.14
N GLY A 52 -12.13 -7.19 -2.91
CA GLY A 52 -11.58 -8.05 -3.97
C GLY A 52 -10.20 -7.63 -4.50
N LEU A 53 -9.50 -6.71 -3.82
CA LEU A 53 -8.19 -6.22 -4.22
C LEU A 53 -7.25 -6.15 -3.00
N THR A 54 -6.33 -7.09 -2.95
CA THR A 54 -5.34 -7.19 -1.87
C THR A 54 -4.18 -6.22 -2.09
N VAL A 55 -3.38 -5.99 -1.03
CA VAL A 55 -2.07 -5.31 -1.17
C VAL A 55 -1.20 -5.95 -2.24
N GLN A 56 -1.20 -7.29 -2.36
CA GLN A 56 -0.42 -7.98 -3.37
C GLN A 56 -0.87 -7.61 -4.78
N ASP A 57 -2.18 -7.57 -5.03
CA ASP A 57 -2.74 -7.19 -6.32
C ASP A 57 -2.35 -5.76 -6.67
N MET A 58 -2.40 -4.85 -5.69
CA MET A 58 -1.93 -3.48 -5.87
C MET A 58 -0.44 -3.42 -6.23
N LEU A 59 0.43 -4.04 -5.43
CA LEU A 59 1.88 -4.04 -5.66
C LEU A 59 2.22 -4.63 -7.04
N SER A 60 1.52 -5.67 -7.45
CA SER A 60 1.69 -6.29 -8.77
C SER A 60 1.23 -5.37 -9.90
N LYS A 61 0.08 -4.70 -9.75
CA LYS A 61 -0.49 -3.79 -10.76
C LYS A 61 0.24 -2.46 -10.92
N LEU A 62 0.80 -1.93 -9.84
CA LEU A 62 1.67 -0.75 -9.87
C LEU A 62 2.91 -0.97 -10.76
N ARG A 63 3.26 -2.24 -11.02
CA ARG A 63 4.45 -2.63 -11.78
C ARG A 63 4.22 -3.04 -13.24
N GLN A 64 2.97 -3.21 -13.72
CA GLN A 64 2.69 -3.69 -15.10
C GLN A 64 3.54 -2.99 -16.17
N GLY A 65 4.60 -3.68 -16.56
CA GLY A 65 5.84 -3.18 -17.15
C GLY A 65 6.91 -4.27 -17.01
N LEU A 66 6.82 -5.10 -15.96
CA LEU A 66 7.51 -6.38 -15.85
C LEU A 66 6.52 -7.49 -15.45
N SER A 67 6.46 -8.55 -16.24
CA SER A 67 5.50 -9.66 -16.26
C SER A 67 5.54 -10.62 -15.04
N SER A 68 6.08 -10.20 -13.90
CA SER A 68 6.21 -11.09 -12.73
C SER A 68 5.04 -10.89 -11.76
N ARG A 69 4.23 -11.94 -11.55
CA ARG A 69 3.19 -12.02 -10.50
C ARG A 69 3.77 -12.14 -9.07
N GLY A 70 5.10 -12.15 -8.93
CA GLY A 70 5.82 -12.28 -7.66
C GLY A 70 6.25 -10.93 -7.04
N LEU A 71 6.45 -10.94 -5.72
CA LEU A 71 6.94 -9.80 -4.94
C LEU A 71 8.47 -9.72 -4.86
N ASP A 72 9.19 -10.45 -5.71
CA ASP A 72 10.67 -10.52 -5.71
C ASP A 72 11.35 -9.15 -5.84
N HIS A 73 10.67 -8.23 -6.51
CA HIS A 73 11.13 -6.87 -6.74
C HIS A 73 11.14 -5.97 -5.50
N LEU A 74 10.52 -6.40 -4.40
CA LEU A 74 10.59 -5.66 -3.14
C LEU A 74 12.02 -5.62 -2.59
N ILE A 75 12.85 -6.60 -2.94
CA ILE A 75 14.26 -6.66 -2.53
C ILE A 75 15.11 -5.95 -3.60
N TYR A 76 15.93 -4.99 -3.15
CA TYR A 76 16.88 -4.27 -4.00
C TYR A 76 17.85 -5.25 -4.67
N GLY A 77 18.13 -5.04 -5.96
CA GLY A 77 19.21 -5.74 -6.63
C GLY A 77 19.00 -7.25 -6.74
N TYR A 78 17.77 -7.75 -6.79
CA TYR A 78 17.50 -9.17 -7.03
C TYR A 78 18.32 -9.71 -8.24
N GLY A 79 19.34 -10.54 -7.94
CA GLY A 79 20.41 -10.97 -8.86
C GLY A 79 21.84 -10.54 -8.47
N ALA A 80 22.00 -9.61 -7.53
CA ALA A 80 23.26 -9.21 -6.91
C ALA A 80 23.50 -10.01 -5.61
N ALA A 81 24.75 -10.34 -5.33
CA ALA A 81 25.14 -11.25 -4.24
C ALA A 81 24.75 -10.77 -2.82
N ASP A 82 24.49 -9.48 -2.63
CA ASP A 82 24.50 -8.85 -1.31
C ASP A 82 23.13 -8.59 -0.67
N ALA A 83 22.02 -8.72 -1.41
CA ALA A 83 20.70 -8.33 -0.89
C ALA A 83 19.83 -9.53 -0.52
N VAL A 84 19.83 -9.90 0.77
CA VAL A 84 19.04 -11.03 1.30
C VAL A 84 17.81 -10.55 2.11
N GLN A 85 17.78 -9.29 2.55
CA GLN A 85 16.66 -8.71 3.32
C GLN A 85 16.46 -7.21 3.05
N ALA A 86 15.26 -6.83 2.62
CA ALA A 86 14.80 -5.44 2.58
C ALA A 86 14.20 -5.02 3.92
N ARG A 87 14.32 -3.72 4.26
CA ARG A 87 13.80 -3.15 5.51
C ARG A 87 13.06 -1.85 5.26
N ILE A 88 11.95 -1.69 5.97
CA ILE A 88 11.09 -0.53 5.95
C ILE A 88 10.71 -0.20 7.38
N ALA A 89 11.10 0.96 7.87
CA ALA A 89 10.79 1.38 9.23
C ALA A 89 10.03 2.70 9.22
N PHE A 90 9.06 2.82 10.13
CA PHE A 90 8.16 3.97 10.23
C PHE A 90 8.26 4.59 11.62
N TRP A 91 8.41 5.92 11.65
CA TRP A 91 8.40 6.71 12.87
C TRP A 91 7.15 7.58 12.94
N ARG A 92 6.58 7.68 14.15
CA ARG A 92 5.59 8.69 14.51
C ARG A 92 6.23 9.63 15.52
N GLY A 93 6.58 10.84 15.08
CA GLY A 93 7.36 11.77 15.91
C GLY A 93 8.78 11.24 16.15
N LYS A 94 9.13 10.93 17.40
CA LYS A 94 10.43 10.33 17.78
C LYS A 94 10.37 8.81 18.01
N ARG A 95 9.18 8.22 17.94
CA ARG A 95 8.95 6.80 18.26
C ARG A 95 9.05 5.95 17.01
N LEU A 96 9.89 4.91 17.03
CA LEU A 96 9.87 3.83 16.04
C LEU A 96 8.58 3.04 16.26
N ALA A 97 7.62 3.27 15.37
CA ALA A 97 6.27 2.79 15.53
C ALA A 97 6.06 1.45 14.84
N TYR A 98 6.74 1.22 13.71
CA TYR A 98 6.54 0.01 12.92
C TYR A 98 7.78 -0.35 12.10
N LEU A 99 8.03 -1.64 11.97
CA LEU A 99 9.12 -2.20 11.19
C LEU A 99 8.59 -3.34 10.34
N VAL A 100 8.91 -3.34 9.05
CA VAL A 100 8.66 -4.43 8.11
C VAL A 100 9.98 -4.89 7.53
N THR A 101 10.19 -6.19 7.47
CA THR A 101 11.31 -6.80 6.75
C THR A 101 10.79 -7.78 5.72
N VAL A 102 11.44 -7.80 4.55
CA VAL A 102 11.14 -8.75 3.46
C VAL A 102 12.41 -9.54 3.22
N THR A 103 12.40 -10.83 3.55
CA THR A 103 13.58 -11.70 3.48
C THR A 103 13.39 -12.74 2.40
N SER A 104 14.43 -12.99 1.59
CA SER A 104 14.44 -14.11 0.64
C SER A 104 14.88 -15.38 1.36
N GLU A 105 14.02 -16.40 1.39
CA GLU A 105 14.26 -17.68 2.03
C GLU A 105 13.95 -18.82 1.05
N GLY A 106 14.97 -19.27 0.30
CA GLY A 106 14.81 -20.29 -0.73
C GLY A 106 13.77 -19.88 -1.78
N ASN A 107 12.69 -20.65 -1.94
CA ASN A 107 11.61 -20.34 -2.89
C ASN A 107 10.52 -19.40 -2.33
N LYS A 108 10.78 -18.75 -1.19
CA LYS A 108 9.78 -17.92 -0.51
C LYS A 108 10.33 -16.52 -0.22
N LEU A 109 9.43 -15.56 -0.19
CA LEU A 109 9.64 -14.28 0.45
C LEU A 109 8.88 -14.30 1.77
N VAL A 110 9.60 -14.09 2.87
CA VAL A 110 9.01 -14.03 4.20
C VAL A 110 8.94 -12.58 4.62
N ILE A 111 7.72 -12.07 4.78
CA ILE A 111 7.48 -10.75 5.32
C ILE A 111 7.26 -10.87 6.82
N ARG A 112 8.07 -10.14 7.58
CA ARG A 112 7.92 -10.01 9.02
C ARG A 112 7.59 -8.57 9.40
N ALA A 113 6.86 -8.40 10.48
CA ALA A 113 6.56 -7.09 11.03
C ALA A 113 6.67 -7.05 12.55
N ALA A 114 6.96 -5.86 13.07
CA ALA A 114 6.95 -5.55 14.49
C ALA A 114 6.38 -4.16 14.74
N GLU A 115 5.88 -3.95 15.96
CA GLU A 115 5.52 -2.62 16.50
C GLU A 115 6.45 -2.31 17.69
N PRO A 116 7.72 -1.92 17.43
CA PRO A 116 8.73 -1.78 18.48
C PRO A 116 8.32 -0.85 19.62
N GLY A 117 7.66 0.25 19.27
CA GLY A 117 7.22 1.24 20.22
C GLY A 117 8.36 1.99 20.94
N ILE A 118 9.58 2.00 20.40
CA ILE A 118 10.79 2.53 21.05
C ILE A 118 10.95 4.02 20.75
N ASP A 119 11.18 4.83 21.78
CA ASP A 119 11.44 6.27 21.65
C ASP A 119 12.90 6.56 21.29
N ASN A 120 13.10 7.63 20.50
CA ASN A 120 14.40 8.16 20.09
C ASN A 120 15.30 7.18 19.32
N ALA A 121 14.76 6.11 18.74
CA ALA A 121 15.51 5.25 17.84
C ALA A 121 15.94 6.05 16.60
N ASN A 122 17.25 6.13 16.35
CA ASN A 122 17.81 6.77 15.18
C ASN A 122 17.50 5.92 13.93
N PRO A 123 16.89 6.49 12.87
CA PRO A 123 16.59 5.75 11.65
C PRO A 123 17.78 5.01 11.04
N GLU A 124 18.96 5.64 11.01
CA GLU A 124 20.15 5.04 10.43
C GLU A 124 20.56 3.77 11.18
N ASP A 125 20.57 3.82 12.51
CA ASP A 125 20.91 2.68 13.36
C ASP A 125 19.97 1.51 13.11
N VAL A 126 18.65 1.75 13.04
CA VAL A 126 17.65 0.71 12.76
C VAL A 126 17.88 0.04 11.40
N LEU A 127 18.33 0.80 10.40
CA LEU A 127 18.65 0.26 9.09
C LEU A 127 19.94 -0.55 9.08
N ASP A 128 20.90 -0.26 9.95
CA ASP A 128 22.22 -0.93 9.99
C ASP A 128 22.26 -2.20 10.87
N ILE A 129 21.22 -2.49 11.66
CA ILE A 129 21.16 -3.72 12.48
C ILE A 129 21.11 -4.97 11.57
N THR A 130 21.82 -6.03 11.96
CA THR A 130 21.82 -7.31 11.22
C THR A 130 20.44 -8.00 11.31
N PRO A 131 20.07 -8.85 10.34
CA PRO A 131 18.79 -9.58 10.36
C PRO A 131 18.53 -10.34 11.66
N GLU A 132 19.56 -10.99 12.21
CA GLU A 132 19.48 -11.81 13.42
C GLU A 132 19.21 -10.93 14.65
N ARG A 133 19.92 -9.82 14.75
CA ARG A 133 19.73 -8.84 15.84
C ARG A 133 18.39 -8.13 15.75
N LEU A 134 17.85 -7.89 14.55
CA LEU A 134 16.51 -7.31 14.37
C LEU A 134 15.42 -8.20 14.95
N GLN A 135 15.48 -9.51 14.69
CA GLN A 135 14.51 -10.46 15.24
C GLN A 135 14.55 -10.49 16.76
N LEU A 136 15.75 -10.54 17.35
CA LEU A 136 15.93 -10.54 18.81
C LEU A 136 15.53 -9.22 19.46
N SER A 137 15.84 -8.08 18.83
CA SER A 137 15.61 -6.75 19.44
C SER A 137 14.16 -6.31 19.33
N TYR A 138 13.48 -6.67 18.24
CA TYR A 138 12.15 -6.12 17.91
C TYR A 138 11.03 -7.16 17.86
N HIS A 139 11.34 -8.45 18.11
CA HIS A 139 10.35 -9.53 18.17
C HIS A 139 9.46 -9.58 16.92
N THR A 140 10.07 -9.47 15.73
CA THR A 140 9.32 -9.46 14.47
C THR A 140 8.60 -10.79 14.26
N ARG A 141 7.30 -10.74 13.97
CA ARG A 141 6.48 -11.92 13.63
C ARG A 141 6.28 -12.05 12.13
N ILE A 142 6.12 -13.27 11.64
CA ILE A 142 5.76 -13.51 10.24
C ILE A 142 4.33 -13.02 10.01
N VAL A 143 4.14 -12.15 9.01
CA VAL A 143 2.82 -11.61 8.67
C VAL A 143 2.31 -12.10 7.32
N ALA A 144 3.23 -12.45 6.42
CA ALA A 144 2.91 -13.06 5.15
C ALA A 144 4.10 -13.84 4.61
N VAL A 145 3.79 -14.88 3.84
CA VAL A 145 4.74 -15.68 3.07
C VAL A 145 4.27 -15.69 1.62
N VAL A 146 5.15 -15.33 0.70
CA VAL A 146 4.87 -15.30 -0.74
C VAL A 146 5.74 -16.32 -1.45
N GLU A 147 5.11 -17.22 -2.20
CA GLU A 147 5.83 -18.13 -3.10
C GLU A 147 6.33 -17.37 -4.33
N ARG A 148 7.63 -17.45 -4.63
CA ARG A 148 8.28 -16.62 -5.67
C ARG A 148 7.75 -16.95 -7.08
N TYR A 149 7.61 -18.24 -7.41
CA TYR A 149 7.20 -18.66 -8.75
C TYR A 149 5.68 -18.60 -9.01
N THR A 150 4.87 -18.86 -7.99
CA THR A 150 3.40 -18.93 -8.14
C THR A 150 2.73 -17.60 -7.78
N GLY A 151 3.42 -16.74 -7.01
CA GLY A 151 2.84 -15.55 -6.42
C GLY A 151 1.78 -15.86 -5.35
N ARG A 152 1.66 -17.12 -4.88
CA ARG A 152 0.67 -17.44 -3.83
C ARG A 152 1.09 -16.79 -2.53
N VAL A 153 0.15 -16.11 -1.87
CA VAL A 153 0.35 -15.46 -0.58
C VAL A 153 -0.42 -16.21 0.49
N LYS A 154 0.28 -16.58 1.55
CA LYS A 154 -0.31 -17.00 2.82
C LYS A 154 -0.07 -15.88 3.82
N SER A 155 -1.12 -15.20 4.26
CA SER A 155 -1.04 -14.13 5.27
C SER A 155 -1.90 -14.47 6.49
N GLU A 156 -1.48 -13.98 7.66
CA GLU A 156 -2.24 -14.14 8.90
C GLU A 156 -3.26 -13.01 9.12
N GLY A 157 -3.62 -12.25 8.08
CA GLY A 157 -4.57 -11.13 8.22
C GLY A 157 -4.05 -10.02 9.15
N PHE A 158 -2.73 -9.84 9.25
CA PHE A 158 -2.11 -8.84 10.10
C PHE A 158 -2.63 -7.43 9.79
N ARG A 159 -3.17 -6.74 10.79
CA ARG A 159 -3.56 -5.33 10.70
C ARG A 159 -2.30 -4.47 10.61
N GLY A 160 -2.08 -3.85 9.45
CA GLY A 160 -0.97 -2.94 9.21
C GLY A 160 -0.91 -1.74 10.17
N PHE A 161 0.20 -1.01 10.09
CA PHE A 161 0.44 0.20 10.86
C PHE A 161 -0.50 1.36 10.46
N ILE A 162 -0.85 1.46 9.19
CA ILE A 162 -1.73 2.52 8.67
C ILE A 162 -2.79 1.97 7.72
N ASP A 163 -3.92 2.66 7.65
CA ASP A 163 -4.89 2.48 6.58
C ASP A 163 -4.45 3.30 5.37
N VAL A 164 -4.40 2.66 4.20
CA VAL A 164 -3.88 3.26 2.97
C VAL A 164 -4.99 3.13 1.94
N VAL A 165 -5.35 4.26 1.35
CA VAL A 165 -6.26 4.32 0.20
C VAL A 165 -5.44 4.76 -1.00
N TYR A 166 -5.48 3.98 -2.07
CA TYR A 166 -4.76 4.28 -3.29
C TYR A 166 -5.74 4.73 -4.37
N ILE A 167 -5.58 5.98 -4.82
CA ILE A 167 -6.41 6.55 -5.89
C ILE A 167 -5.56 6.57 -7.15
N HIS A 168 -5.91 5.74 -8.14
CA HIS A 168 -5.20 5.68 -9.40
C HIS A 168 -6.15 5.21 -10.52
N PRO A 169 -6.01 5.73 -11.75
CA PRO A 169 -6.92 5.41 -12.86
C PRO A 169 -7.11 3.91 -13.10
N ARG A 170 -6.04 3.11 -12.96
CA ARG A 170 -6.07 1.63 -13.08
C ARG A 170 -6.98 0.91 -12.08
N PHE A 171 -7.41 1.57 -11.00
CA PHE A 171 -8.29 0.98 -10.01
C PHE A 171 -9.72 1.54 -10.07
N ILE A 172 -10.00 2.49 -10.97
CA ILE A 172 -11.33 3.09 -11.09
C ILE A 172 -12.38 2.02 -11.37
N GLU A 173 -12.12 1.10 -12.29
CA GLU A 173 -13.06 0.02 -12.62
C GLU A 173 -13.41 -0.86 -11.41
N TYR A 174 -12.45 -1.14 -10.52
CA TYR A 174 -12.68 -1.91 -9.30
C TYR A 174 -13.55 -1.13 -8.31
N MET A 175 -13.26 0.16 -8.14
CA MET A 175 -14.04 1.03 -7.25
C MET A 175 -15.47 1.21 -7.77
N MET A 176 -15.64 1.35 -9.09
CA MET A 176 -16.95 1.45 -9.73
C MET A 176 -17.74 0.16 -9.51
N ARG A 177 -17.16 -1.00 -9.86
CA ARG A 177 -17.82 -2.29 -9.65
C ARG A 177 -18.24 -2.51 -8.20
N TYR A 178 -17.36 -2.18 -7.25
CA TYR A 178 -17.72 -2.26 -5.83
C TYR A 178 -18.92 -1.38 -5.48
N ALA A 179 -18.95 -0.14 -6.01
CA ALA A 179 -20.07 0.75 -5.81
C ALA A 179 -21.38 0.17 -6.37
N TYR A 180 -21.32 -0.48 -7.55
CA TYR A 180 -22.46 -1.20 -8.12
C TYR A 180 -22.95 -2.34 -7.23
N ASP A 181 -22.03 -3.23 -6.86
CA ASP A 181 -22.35 -4.42 -6.05
C ASP A 181 -22.94 -4.05 -4.68
N ASN A 182 -22.65 -2.84 -4.18
CA ASN A 182 -23.04 -2.37 -2.85
C ASN A 182 -23.97 -1.13 -2.91
N TRP A 183 -24.59 -0.88 -4.07
CA TRP A 183 -25.30 0.37 -4.35
C TRP A 183 -26.37 0.72 -3.32
N ILE A 184 -27.18 -0.28 -2.94
CA ILE A 184 -28.26 -0.11 -1.95
C ILE A 184 -27.71 0.33 -0.58
N SER A 185 -26.59 -0.25 -0.15
CA SER A 185 -25.93 0.11 1.11
C SER A 185 -25.41 1.56 1.05
N LEU A 186 -24.81 1.94 -0.08
CA LEU A 186 -24.29 3.30 -0.28
C LEU A 186 -25.40 4.35 -0.28
N ILE A 187 -26.53 4.10 -0.94
CA ILE A 187 -27.70 4.99 -0.89
C ILE A 187 -28.23 5.10 0.54
N ASN A 188 -28.46 3.96 1.22
CA ASN A 188 -29.03 3.95 2.57
C ASN A 188 -28.14 4.67 3.59
N SER A 189 -26.83 4.71 3.35
CA SER A 189 -25.88 5.47 4.19
C SER A 189 -25.87 6.98 3.91
N GLY A 190 -26.53 7.45 2.84
CA GLY A 190 -26.54 8.85 2.41
C GLY A 190 -25.22 9.33 1.78
N ILE A 191 -24.27 8.42 1.52
CA ILE A 191 -22.98 8.73 0.89
C ILE A 191 -23.20 9.28 -0.51
N THR A 192 -24.09 8.68 -1.29
CA THR A 192 -24.39 9.09 -2.67
C THR A 192 -24.90 10.54 -2.74
N ALA A 193 -25.83 10.92 -1.86
CA ALA A 193 -26.35 12.28 -1.78
C ALA A 193 -25.27 13.29 -1.36
N THR A 194 -24.40 12.88 -0.43
CA THR A 194 -23.28 13.70 0.04
C THR A 194 -22.28 13.97 -1.08
N VAL A 195 -21.92 12.93 -1.84
CA VAL A 195 -21.02 13.04 -3.00
C VAL A 195 -21.66 13.89 -4.11
N ALA A 196 -22.95 13.70 -4.42
CA ALA A 196 -23.66 14.48 -5.43
C ALA A 196 -23.63 15.98 -5.13
N LYS A 197 -23.94 16.35 -3.88
CA LYS A 197 -23.90 17.75 -3.42
C LYS A 197 -22.49 18.32 -3.45
N TRP A 198 -21.49 17.53 -3.07
CA TRP A 198 -20.09 17.94 -3.12
C TRP A 198 -19.62 18.22 -4.55
N ILE A 199 -19.94 17.35 -5.50
CA ILE A 199 -19.65 17.55 -6.93
C ILE A 199 -20.37 18.80 -7.46
N GLY A 200 -21.64 18.99 -7.12
CA GLY A 200 -22.42 20.16 -7.50
C GLY A 200 -21.79 21.49 -7.08
N ARG A 201 -21.18 21.53 -5.88
CA ARG A 201 -20.41 22.69 -5.39
C ARG A 201 -19.14 22.94 -6.18
N ILE A 202 -18.42 21.89 -6.58
CA ILE A 202 -17.15 22.00 -7.33
C ILE A 202 -17.41 22.50 -8.75
N ILE A 203 -18.44 21.99 -9.41
CA ILE A 203 -18.78 22.34 -10.80
C ILE A 203 -19.48 23.72 -10.87
N GLY A 204 -19.86 24.29 -9.72
CA GLY A 204 -20.37 25.65 -9.59
C GLY A 204 -21.83 25.85 -10.03
N ASN A 205 -22.47 24.85 -10.64
CA ASN A 205 -23.80 24.97 -11.25
C ASN A 205 -24.75 23.78 -11.00
N GLY A 206 -24.40 22.82 -10.15
CA GLY A 206 -25.20 21.60 -9.94
C GLY A 206 -26.03 21.62 -8.65
N ARG A 207 -27.36 21.68 -8.75
CA ARG A 207 -28.28 21.34 -7.64
C ARG A 207 -28.59 19.85 -7.66
N TYR A 208 -27.57 19.01 -7.54
CA TYR A 208 -27.77 17.57 -7.52
C TYR A 208 -28.30 17.12 -6.15
N ILE A 209 -29.35 16.31 -6.17
CA ILE A 209 -29.97 15.72 -4.98
C ILE A 209 -29.20 14.47 -4.57
N ASP A 210 -28.93 13.58 -5.52
CA ASP A 210 -28.30 12.28 -5.29
C ASP A 210 -27.67 11.70 -6.57
N MET A 211 -27.18 10.47 -6.47
CA MET A 211 -26.62 9.68 -7.55
C MET A 211 -27.53 8.48 -7.86
N THR A 212 -27.57 8.04 -9.12
CA THR A 212 -28.22 6.80 -9.55
C THR A 212 -27.22 5.89 -10.25
N ALA A 213 -27.36 4.58 -10.05
CA ALA A 213 -26.62 3.56 -10.78
C ALA A 213 -27.64 2.82 -11.65
N GLU A 214 -27.70 3.20 -12.92
CA GLU A 214 -28.61 2.57 -13.88
C GLU A 214 -27.87 1.46 -14.65
N PRO A 215 -28.46 0.25 -14.75
CA PRO A 215 -27.97 -0.76 -15.68
C PRO A 215 -28.40 -0.37 -17.09
N PHE A 216 -27.51 0.24 -17.87
CA PHE A 216 -27.76 0.38 -19.30
C PHE A 216 -27.70 -1.01 -19.93
N GLY A 217 -28.71 -1.35 -20.73
CA GLY A 217 -28.71 -2.58 -21.51
C GLY A 217 -27.38 -2.76 -22.25
N ALA A 218 -26.86 -3.99 -22.25
CA ALA A 218 -25.50 -4.39 -22.68
C ALA A 218 -24.37 -4.31 -21.62
N GLY A 219 -24.71 -4.24 -20.32
CA GLY A 219 -23.75 -4.53 -19.24
C GLY A 219 -22.74 -3.42 -18.96
N THR A 220 -23.07 -2.18 -19.35
CA THR A 220 -22.29 -1.01 -18.96
C THR A 220 -22.88 -0.37 -17.71
N GLU A 221 -22.13 -0.51 -16.63
CA GLU A 221 -22.35 0.11 -15.33
C GLU A 221 -21.99 1.61 -15.43
N SER A 222 -22.99 2.51 -15.45
CA SER A 222 -22.77 3.97 -15.45
C SER A 222 -23.51 4.73 -14.33
N ILE A 223 -22.78 5.55 -13.57
CA ILE A 223 -23.28 6.29 -12.39
C ILE A 223 -23.58 7.73 -12.80
N TYR A 224 -24.78 8.21 -12.52
CA TYR A 224 -25.25 9.53 -12.89
C TYR A 224 -25.60 10.37 -11.67
N LEU A 225 -25.47 11.68 -11.82
CA LEU A 225 -26.01 12.66 -10.89
C LEU A 225 -27.40 13.06 -11.35
N TYR A 226 -28.35 13.15 -10.42
CA TYR A 226 -29.67 13.70 -10.72
C TYR A 226 -30.03 14.82 -9.75
N SER A 227 -30.94 15.68 -10.19
CA SER A 227 -31.35 16.93 -9.55
C SER A 227 -32.85 16.99 -9.35
#